data_AF-A0A2E7MZB3-F1
#
_entry.id   AF-A0A2E7MZB3-F1
#
_cell.length_a   1.000
_cell.length_b   1.000
_cell.length_c   1.000
_cell.angle_alpha   90.00
_cell.angle_beta   90.00
_cell.angle_gamma   90.00
#
_symmetry.space_group_name_H-M   'P 1'
#
loop_
_entity.id
_entity.type
_entity.pdbx_description
1 polymer ?
#
loop_
_entity_poly.entity_id
_entity_poly.type
_entity_poly.pdbx_seq_one_letter_code
_entity_poly.pdbx_strand_id
1 'polypeptide(L)'
;MELINLVRAAIFCAMAIAVGYSLMMVPNIELITVTIFLSGLTLNALWGALVGFIAMGIYSGLNPLGSGLGFPPLFFAQLMSMSLCGVIGGFLKPFLVTNRYNISRLVLLGLSGFVVTLIYDVLTLISYPIFSGLGVVG
;
A
#
# COMPACT_ATOMS: atom_id res chain seq x y z
N MET A 1 6.83 24.51 -2.22
CA MET A 1 7.28 23.12 -1.97
C MET A 1 6.09 22.19 -1.81
N GLU A 2 5.16 22.46 -0.88
CA GLU A 2 3.96 21.63 -0.65
C GLU A 2 3.09 21.40 -1.89
N LEU A 3 2.85 22.42 -2.72
CA LEU A 3 2.04 22.27 -3.95
C LEU A 3 2.63 21.26 -4.94
N ILE A 4 3.97 21.23 -5.10
CA ILE A 4 4.63 20.29 -6.00
C ILE A 4 4.51 18.86 -5.46
N ASN A 5 4.65 18.68 -4.15
CA ASN A 5 4.49 17.38 -3.51
C ASN A 5 3.05 16.88 -3.62
N LEU A 6 2.06 17.77 -3.48
CA LEU A 6 0.66 17.45 -3.68
C LEU A 6 0.38 16.96 -5.11
N VAL A 7 0.89 17.67 -6.13
CA VAL A 7 0.73 17.25 -7.54
C VAL A 7 1.39 15.89 -7.79
N ARG A 8 2.59 15.67 -7.25
CA ARG A 8 3.27 14.37 -7.37
C ARG A 8 2.51 13.25 -6.66
N ALA A 9 1.99 13.51 -5.47
CA ALA A 9 1.17 12.56 -4.72
C ALA A 9 -0.10 12.20 -5.52
N ALA A 10 -0.77 13.18 -6.13
CA ALA A 10 -1.93 12.94 -6.98
C ALA A 10 -1.59 12.05 -8.19
N ILE A 11 -0.43 12.26 -8.82
CA ILE A 11 0.06 11.40 -9.91
C ILE A 11 0.30 9.97 -9.41
N PHE A 12 0.93 9.79 -8.24
CA PHE A 12 1.12 8.47 -7.65
C PHE A 12 -0.21 7.78 -7.31
N CYS A 13 -1.19 8.52 -6.78
CA CYS A 13 -2.53 7.98 -6.53
C CYS A 13 -3.17 7.49 -7.83
N ALA A 14 -3.18 8.34 -8.86
CA ALA A 14 -3.76 7.99 -10.16
C ALA A 14 -3.07 6.76 -10.78
N MET A 15 -1.74 6.69 -10.69
CA MET A 15 -0.96 5.57 -11.20
C MET A 15 -1.26 4.27 -10.42
N ALA A 16 -1.29 4.33 -9.09
CA ALA A 16 -1.61 3.17 -8.26
C ALA A 16 -3.01 2.62 -8.58
N ILE A 17 -4.01 3.50 -8.71
CA ILE A 17 -5.38 3.12 -9.06
C ILE A 17 -5.45 2.53 -10.47
N ALA A 18 -4.82 3.18 -11.46
CA ALA A 18 -4.84 2.74 -12.85
C ALA A 18 -4.20 1.36 -13.03
N VAL A 19 -3.04 1.14 -12.42
CA VAL A 19 -2.34 -0.15 -12.49
C VAL A 19 -3.08 -1.22 -11.68
N GLY A 20 -3.70 -0.84 -10.55
CA GLY A 20 -4.57 -1.72 -9.79
C GLY A 20 -5.72 -2.27 -10.63
N TYR A 21 -6.48 -1.38 -11.28
CA TYR A 21 -7.60 -1.80 -12.11
C TYR A 21 -7.17 -2.53 -13.38
N SER A 22 -6.03 -2.16 -13.99
CA SER A 22 -5.55 -2.84 -15.19
C SER A 22 -5.13 -4.29 -14.94
N LEU A 23 -4.59 -4.58 -13.74
CA LEU A 23 -4.13 -5.91 -13.36
C LEU A 23 -5.13 -6.69 -12.50
N MET A 24 -6.32 -6.15 -12.27
CA MET A 24 -7.35 -6.78 -11.43
C MET A 24 -7.76 -8.19 -11.88
N MET A 25 -7.62 -8.50 -13.18
CA MET A 25 -7.91 -9.83 -13.76
C MET A 25 -6.69 -10.75 -13.84
N VAL A 26 -5.50 -10.25 -13.49
CA VAL A 26 -4.26 -11.01 -13.52
C VAL A 26 -4.00 -11.53 -12.11
N PRO A 27 -4.20 -12.82 -11.85
CA PRO A 27 -3.98 -13.37 -10.52
C PRO A 27 -2.51 -13.25 -10.12
N ASN A 28 -2.25 -13.08 -8.82
CA ASN A 28 -0.93 -13.07 -8.19
C ASN A 28 0.02 -11.93 -8.60
N ILE A 29 -0.43 -10.95 -9.40
CA ILE A 29 0.38 -9.79 -9.77
C ILE A 29 -0.31 -8.53 -9.27
N GLU A 30 0.29 -7.88 -8.27
CA GLU A 30 -0.20 -6.62 -7.72
C GLU A 30 0.91 -5.57 -7.73
N LEU A 31 0.69 -4.45 -8.42
CA LEU A 31 1.64 -3.35 -8.51
C LEU A 31 1.21 -2.10 -7.72
N ILE A 32 0.04 -2.14 -7.08
CA ILE A 32 -0.47 -1.04 -6.23
C ILE A 32 0.51 -0.81 -5.07
N THR A 33 0.84 -1.89 -4.35
CA THR A 33 1.78 -1.91 -3.23
C THR A 33 3.13 -1.30 -3.59
N VAL A 34 3.71 -1.71 -4.72
CA VAL A 34 5.00 -1.17 -5.21
C VAL A 34 4.90 0.32 -5.53
N THR A 35 3.81 0.75 -6.18
CA THR A 35 3.61 2.16 -6.54
C THR A 35 3.50 3.05 -5.30
N ILE A 36 2.77 2.58 -4.28
CA ILE A 36 2.63 3.29 -3.00
C ILE A 36 3.97 3.33 -2.26
N PHE A 37 4.72 2.23 -2.23
CA PHE A 37 6.04 2.18 -1.62
C PHE A 37 7.01 3.19 -2.28
N LEU A 38 7.01 3.27 -3.61
CA LEU A 38 7.78 4.25 -4.38
C LEU A 38 7.35 5.70 -4.09
N SER A 39 6.06 5.94 -3.86
CA SER A 39 5.59 7.28 -3.46
C SER A 39 6.20 7.72 -2.13
N GLY A 40 6.32 6.81 -1.16
CA GLY A 40 7.02 7.05 0.10
C GLY A 40 8.51 7.32 -0.09
N LEU A 41 9.19 6.46 -0.87
CA LEU A 41 10.60 6.64 -1.21
C LEU A 41 10.91 7.99 -1.85
N THR A 42 10.00 8.52 -2.66
CA THR A 42 10.21 9.75 -3.42
C THR A 42 9.79 10.99 -2.62
N LEU A 43 8.60 10.97 -2.01
CA LEU A 43 7.96 12.12 -1.34
C LEU A 43 8.10 12.13 0.19
N ASN A 44 8.74 11.12 0.78
CA ASN A 44 8.87 10.85 2.22
C ASN A 44 7.62 10.23 2.87
N ALA A 45 7.74 9.84 4.14
CA ALA A 45 6.79 8.99 4.84
C ALA A 45 5.36 9.56 4.92
N LEU A 46 5.20 10.85 5.26
CA LEU A 46 3.87 11.47 5.41
C LEU A 46 3.09 11.48 4.08
N TRP A 47 3.76 11.86 2.99
CA TRP A 47 3.16 11.88 1.66
C TRP A 47 2.89 10.46 1.15
N GLY A 48 3.79 9.51 1.41
CA GLY A 48 3.56 8.11 1.10
C GLY A 48 2.35 7.52 1.83
N ALA A 49 2.15 7.89 3.10
CA ALA A 49 0.97 7.50 3.87
C ALA A 49 -0.32 8.02 3.23
N LEU A 50 -0.35 9.31 2.87
CA LEU A 50 -1.51 9.93 2.21
C LEU A 50 -1.82 9.28 0.86
N VAL A 51 -0.79 8.99 0.06
CA VAL A 51 -0.97 8.28 -1.22
C VAL A 51 -1.56 6.89 -0.98
N GLY A 52 -1.01 6.12 -0.03
CA GLY A 52 -1.51 4.80 0.30
C GLY A 52 -2.97 4.81 0.77
N PHE A 53 -3.31 5.76 1.65
CA PHE A 53 -4.67 5.94 2.15
C PHE A 53 -5.66 6.26 1.03
N ILE A 54 -5.36 7.28 0.21
CA ILE A 54 -6.27 7.77 -0.83
C ILE A 54 -6.38 6.77 -1.99
N ALA A 55 -5.25 6.25 -2.47
CA ALA A 55 -5.24 5.31 -3.58
C ALA A 55 -6.00 4.02 -3.23
N MET A 56 -5.75 3.46 -2.03
CA MET A 56 -6.45 2.26 -1.60
C MET A 56 -7.92 2.54 -1.28
N GLY A 57 -8.25 3.71 -0.72
CA GLY A 57 -9.62 4.16 -0.51
C GLY A 57 -10.44 4.15 -1.80
N ILE A 58 -9.88 4.70 -2.88
CA ILE A 58 -10.53 4.71 -4.19
C ILE A 58 -10.55 3.32 -4.80
N TYR A 59 -9.41 2.62 -4.83
CA TYR A 59 -9.28 1.31 -5.47
C TYR A 59 -10.17 0.25 -4.83
N SER A 60 -10.22 0.19 -3.49
CA SER A 60 -11.06 -0.76 -2.76
C SER A 60 -12.52 -0.30 -2.70
N GLY A 61 -12.75 0.99 -2.42
CA GLY A 61 -14.10 1.53 -2.24
C GLY A 61 -14.92 1.57 -3.53
N LEU A 62 -14.28 1.86 -4.67
CA LEU A 62 -14.95 1.95 -5.98
C LEU A 62 -14.64 0.77 -6.89
N ASN A 63 -14.25 -0.38 -6.31
CA ASN A 63 -13.90 -1.55 -7.11
C ASN A 63 -15.14 -2.10 -7.85
N PRO A 64 -15.09 -2.25 -9.19
CA PRO A 64 -16.22 -2.73 -9.99
C PRO A 64 -16.61 -4.18 -9.71
N LEU A 65 -15.71 -5.00 -9.16
CA LEU A 65 -16.01 -6.40 -8.80
C LEU A 65 -16.70 -6.53 -7.44
N GLY A 66 -16.80 -5.44 -6.68
CA GLY A 66 -17.39 -5.41 -5.35
C GLY A 66 -16.71 -4.38 -4.48
N SER A 67 -17.50 -3.46 -3.90
CA SER A 67 -16.97 -2.40 -3.06
C SER A 67 -16.46 -2.94 -1.72
N GLY A 68 -15.25 -2.55 -1.35
CA GLY A 68 -14.70 -2.79 -0.02
C GLY A 68 -15.56 -2.19 1.11
N LEU A 69 -16.40 -1.20 0.82
CA LEU A 69 -17.36 -0.64 1.78
C LEU A 69 -18.42 -1.66 2.23
N GLY A 70 -18.69 -2.69 1.41
CA GLY A 70 -19.55 -3.80 1.80
C GLY A 70 -18.97 -4.66 2.93
N PHE A 71 -17.66 -4.54 3.18
CA PHE A 71 -16.97 -5.23 4.25
C PHE A 71 -16.01 -4.27 5.01
N PRO A 72 -16.55 -3.42 5.92
CA PRO A 72 -15.80 -2.30 6.49
C PRO A 72 -14.49 -2.66 7.23
N PRO A 73 -14.41 -3.74 8.02
CA PRO A 73 -13.15 -4.12 8.68
C PRO A 73 -12.02 -4.38 7.69
N LEU A 74 -12.30 -5.09 6.60
CA LEU A 74 -11.32 -5.35 5.54
C LEU A 74 -10.89 -4.04 4.86
N PHE A 75 -11.86 -3.18 4.55
CA PHE A 75 -11.56 -1.87 3.94
C PHE A 75 -10.60 -1.06 4.82
N PHE A 76 -10.87 -0.92 6.12
CA PHE A 76 -9.98 -0.18 7.02
C PHE A 76 -8.60 -0.86 7.17
N ALA A 77 -8.55 -2.19 7.25
CA ALA A 77 -7.28 -2.91 7.29
C ALA A 77 -6.44 -2.66 6.05
N GLN A 78 -7.07 -2.64 4.87
CA GLN A 78 -6.41 -2.31 3.61
C GLN A 78 -5.87 -0.88 3.59
N LEU A 79 -6.67 0.11 4.01
CA LEU A 79 -6.25 1.52 4.05
C LEU A 79 -5.08 1.72 5.01
N MET A 80 -5.12 1.09 6.19
CA MET A 80 -4.05 1.17 7.18
C MET A 80 -2.77 0.48 6.67
N SER A 81 -2.88 -0.71 6.09
CA SER A 81 -1.75 -1.47 5.54
C SER A 81 -1.04 -0.70 4.43
N MET A 82 -1.81 -0.12 3.51
CA MET A 82 -1.27 0.64 2.38
C MET A 82 -0.68 1.98 2.81
N SER A 83 -1.27 2.64 3.82
CA SER A 83 -0.65 3.83 4.43
C SER A 83 0.69 3.47 5.06
N LEU A 84 0.78 2.35 5.78
CA LEU A 84 2.02 1.87 6.39
C LEU A 84 3.07 1.51 5.33
N CYS A 85 2.66 0.90 4.21
CA CYS A 85 3.54 0.64 3.07
C CYS A 85 4.25 1.91 2.59
N GLY A 86 3.49 3.00 2.38
CA GLY A 86 4.05 4.29 2.00
C GLY A 86 4.98 4.89 3.06
N VAL A 87 4.63 4.74 4.35
CA VAL A 87 5.49 5.17 5.47
C VAL A 87 6.82 4.42 5.48
N ILE A 88 6.79 3.09 5.35
CA ILE A 88 7.99 2.23 5.32
C ILE A 88 8.88 2.60 4.14
N GLY A 89 8.30 2.82 2.95
CA GLY A 89 9.04 3.32 1.78
C GLY A 89 9.76 4.64 2.08
N GLY A 90 9.08 5.58 2.74
CA GLY A 90 9.68 6.85 3.15
C GLY A 90 10.82 6.71 4.16
N PHE A 91 10.69 5.83 5.15
CA PHE A 91 11.76 5.59 6.14
C PHE A 91 12.96 4.84 5.56
N LEU A 92 12.76 3.99 4.55
CA LEU A 92 13.83 3.25 3.90
C LEU A 92 14.59 4.07 2.84
N LYS A 93 14.07 5.25 2.47
CA LYS A 93 14.71 6.19 1.53
C LYS A 93 16.22 6.38 1.72
N PRO A 94 16.75 6.76 2.90
CA PRO A 94 18.20 6.98 3.08
C PRO A 94 19.04 5.71 2.87
N PHE A 95 18.45 4.52 3.02
CA PHE A 95 19.14 3.24 2.88
C PHE A 95 19.07 2.69 1.45
N LEU A 96 17.97 2.97 0.74
CA LEU A 96 17.66 2.40 -0.58
C LEU A 96 18.01 3.30 -1.76
N VAL A 97 18.03 4.63 -1.58
CA VAL A 97 18.34 5.59 -2.65
C VAL A 97 19.83 5.89 -2.65
N THR A 98 20.56 5.33 -3.61
CA THR A 98 22.02 5.35 -3.64
C THR A 98 22.57 5.00 -5.02
N ASN A 99 23.74 5.54 -5.37
CA ASN A 99 24.39 5.32 -6.66
C ASN A 99 24.99 3.91 -6.86
N ARG A 100 25.14 3.11 -5.79
CA ARG A 100 25.68 1.74 -5.91
C ARG A 100 24.82 0.75 -5.14
N TYR A 101 24.44 -0.34 -5.81
CA TYR A 101 23.69 -1.43 -5.20
C TYR A 101 24.65 -2.58 -4.85
N ASN A 102 24.70 -2.91 -3.56
CA ASN A 102 25.41 -4.09 -3.04
C ASN A 102 24.39 -5.18 -2.71
N ILE A 103 24.84 -6.43 -2.60
CA ILE A 103 23.97 -7.59 -2.30
C ILE A 103 23.11 -7.36 -1.04
N SER A 104 23.67 -6.75 0.01
CA SER A 104 22.95 -6.46 1.26
C SER A 104 21.76 -5.51 1.04
N ARG A 105 21.86 -4.57 0.10
CA ARG A 105 20.77 -3.65 -0.24
C ARG A 105 19.70 -4.32 -1.10
N LEU A 106 20.09 -5.22 -1.99
CA LEU A 106 19.14 -6.05 -2.74
C LEU A 106 18.36 -6.96 -1.78
N VAL A 107 19.04 -7.55 -0.80
CA VAL A 107 18.40 -8.32 0.28
C VAL A 107 17.46 -7.44 1.09
N LEU A 108 17.87 -6.21 1.45
CA LEU A 108 17.01 -5.26 2.16
C LEU A 108 15.76 -4.90 1.34
N LEU A 109 15.88 -4.70 0.03
CA LEU A 109 14.74 -4.47 -0.87
C LEU A 109 13.77 -5.66 -0.84
N GLY A 110 14.28 -6.88 -1.03
CA GLY A 110 13.47 -8.09 -0.98
C GLY A 110 12.77 -8.28 0.37
N LEU A 111 13.50 -8.11 1.47
CA LEU A 111 12.94 -8.19 2.82
C LEU A 111 11.90 -7.10 3.07
N SER A 112 12.12 -5.88 2.58
CA SER A 112 11.15 -4.79 2.74
C SER A 112 9.83 -5.08 2.01
N GLY A 113 9.91 -5.61 0.79
CA GLY A 113 8.73 -6.06 0.04
C GLY A 113 8.00 -7.17 0.78
N PHE A 114 8.74 -8.21 1.21
CA PHE A 114 8.17 -9.31 1.99
C PHE A 114 7.47 -8.84 3.27
N VAL A 115 8.11 -7.97 4.06
CA VAL A 115 7.55 -7.46 5.32
C VAL A 115 6.28 -6.64 5.07
N VAL A 116 6.28 -5.76 4.07
CA VAL A 116 5.09 -4.96 3.74
C VAL A 116 3.92 -5.85 3.30
N THR A 117 4.17 -6.84 2.44
CA THR A 117 3.15 -7.81 2.02
C THR A 117 2.63 -8.62 3.20
N LEU A 118 3.53 -9.11 4.07
CA LEU A 118 3.15 -9.86 5.27
C LEU A 118 2.24 -9.04 6.18
N ILE A 119 2.53 -7.74 6.37
CA ILE A 119 1.67 -6.85 7.17
C ILE A 119 0.28 -6.73 6.55
N TYR A 120 0.20 -6.54 5.23
CA TYR A 120 -1.06 -6.46 4.51
C TYR A 120 -1.88 -7.75 4.66
N ASP A 121 -1.25 -8.91 4.44
CA ASP A 121 -1.91 -10.21 4.54
C ASP A 121 -2.41 -10.49 5.96
N VAL A 122 -1.59 -10.24 6.98
CA VAL A 122 -2.00 -10.45 8.38
C VAL A 122 -3.18 -9.56 8.76
N LEU A 123 -3.15 -8.28 8.39
CA LEU A 123 -4.22 -7.33 8.74
C LEU A 123 -5.52 -7.67 8.00
N THR A 124 -5.45 -8.02 6.72
CA THR A 124 -6.63 -8.40 5.93
C THR A 124 -7.19 -9.76 6.36
N LEU A 125 -6.34 -10.72 6.72
CA LEU A 125 -6.76 -12.02 7.25
C LEU A 125 -7.51 -11.89 8.57
N ILE A 126 -7.00 -11.09 9.51
CA ILE A 126 -7.63 -10.89 10.83
C ILE A 126 -8.96 -10.12 10.72
N SER A 127 -9.14 -9.31 9.68
CA SER A 127 -10.39 -8.58 9.46
C SER A 127 -11.60 -9.49 9.30
N TYR A 128 -11.41 -10.70 8.74
CA TYR A 128 -12.49 -11.65 8.48
C TYR A 128 -13.08 -12.29 9.74
N PRO A 129 -12.29 -12.86 10.68
CA PRO A 129 -12.78 -13.29 11.98
C PRO A 129 -13.47 -12.20 12.79
N ILE A 130 -12.96 -10.97 12.73
CA ILE A 130 -13.54 -9.83 13.47
C ILE A 130 -14.97 -9.54 13.00
N PHE A 131 -15.22 -9.63 11.69
CA PHE A 131 -16.52 -9.29 11.13
C PHE A 131 -17.54 -10.42 11.13
N SER A 132 -17.09 -11.64 10.91
CA SER A 132 -17.93 -12.83 10.97
C SER A 132 -18.38 -13.16 12.41
N GLY A 133 -17.89 -12.44 13.41
CA GLY A 133 -18.16 -12.70 14.83
C GLY A 133 -17.41 -13.91 15.40
N LEU A 134 -16.64 -14.63 14.56
CA LEU A 134 -15.86 -15.80 14.97
C LEU A 134 -14.64 -15.44 15.85
N GLY A 135 -14.26 -14.17 15.89
CA GLY A 135 -13.14 -13.66 16.70
C GLY A 135 -13.52 -13.13 18.09
N VAL A 136 -14.82 -12.99 18.41
CA VAL A 136 -15.29 -12.53 19.72
C VAL A 136 -15.98 -13.71 20.39
N VAL A 137 -15.21 -14.53 21.11
CA VAL A 137 -15.80 -15.45 22.09
C VAL A 137 -16.34 -14.59 23.22
N GLY A 138 -17.62 -14.22 23.10
CA GLY A 138 -18.45 -13.68 24.15
C GLY A 138 -19.63 -14.61 24.37
#